data_AF-A0A1C6ILU3-F1
#
_entry.id   AF-A0A1C6ILU3-F1
#
_cell.length_a   1.000
_cell.length_b   1.000
_cell.length_c   1.000
_cell.angle_alpha   90.00
_cell.angle_beta   90.00
_cell.angle_gamma   90.00
#
_symmetry.space_group_name_H-M   'P 1'
#
loop_
_entity.id
_entity.type
_entity.pdbx_description
1 polymer ?
#
loop_
_entity_poly.entity_id
_entity_poly.type
_entity_poly.pdbx_seq_one_letter_code
_entity_poly.pdbx_strand_id
1 'polypeptide(L)'
;MKKGEVTSEGTFTVSENNCTWYTTDNIKTDGILLTLEVKAGENAKTGKIKVNVKDGKANNISDENGMTVSAVFTEGTVTIQEDSCAVNGHKGGKATCIKKAVCSVCGKEYGEVDPTNHEGETELRNVKKATCTEDGNTGDTYCKSCNTKIKEGTVIKAIGHKGGKATCIKKAVCTVCGKEYGEVDLKNHEGDTELRNYKWEDCTKGLDLGDRYCTSCGTLLVKGLSFPPRQSHEWMEGEVIKAPTATKTGIMQYECLYCPTVKRVVLGVLKLKTGEKITDKSTGAVYKVTGKNTVEYVKATSKKASRTIPSTVKLKGIRCQVTSIAAKAFKGDTKIKTVVIPSIVRKIGKEAFAKCKNLKKITIKTAYLSSKKVGANAFKGIHAKATIKVPKKQKKAYQKLLKARGVGKKAIIK
;
A
#
# COMPACT_ATOMS: atom_id res chain seq x y z
N MET A 1 -11.15 -76.34 111.32
CA MET A 1 -10.40 -77.45 110.71
C MET A 1 -9.04 -76.91 110.32
N LYS A 2 -7.96 -77.38 110.95
CA LYS A 2 -6.59 -77.05 110.54
C LYS A 2 -6.18 -77.98 109.39
N LYS A 3 -5.37 -77.50 108.46
CA LYS A 3 -4.85 -78.33 107.36
C LYS A 3 -3.80 -79.28 107.90
N GLY A 4 -3.90 -80.56 107.58
CA GLY A 4 -2.80 -81.51 107.79
C GLY A 4 -1.61 -81.16 106.89
N GLU A 5 -0.40 -81.42 107.38
CA GLU A 5 0.85 -81.10 106.69
C GLU A 5 1.56 -82.40 106.26
N VAL A 6 2.10 -82.41 105.04
CA VAL A 6 3.01 -83.45 104.56
C VAL A 6 4.42 -82.95 104.77
N THR A 7 5.26 -83.70 105.49
CA THR A 7 6.59 -83.24 105.92
C THR A 7 7.70 -83.44 104.89
N SER A 8 7.46 -84.19 103.80
CA SER A 8 8.40 -84.34 102.69
C SER A 8 7.72 -84.29 101.32
N GLU A 9 8.51 -84.10 100.26
CA GLU A 9 8.02 -84.04 98.88
C GLU A 9 7.52 -85.41 98.40
N GLY A 10 6.29 -85.47 97.88
CA GLY A 10 5.76 -86.63 97.16
C GLY A 10 6.02 -86.53 95.65
N THR A 11 5.93 -87.65 94.94
CA THR A 11 6.14 -87.68 93.48
C THR A 11 4.80 -87.64 92.75
N PHE A 12 4.76 -86.87 91.66
CA PHE A 12 3.62 -86.84 90.74
C PHE A 12 3.96 -87.61 89.47
N THR A 13 3.09 -88.55 89.10
CA THR A 13 3.09 -89.12 87.75
C THR A 13 1.90 -88.58 86.98
N VAL A 14 2.16 -88.05 85.78
CA VAL A 14 1.14 -87.55 84.85
C VAL A 14 1.03 -88.51 83.69
N SER A 15 -0.17 -89.04 83.45
CA SER A 15 -0.48 -89.83 82.26
C SER A 15 -1.74 -89.28 81.60
N GLU A 16 -1.62 -88.87 80.33
CA GLU A 16 -2.67 -88.31 79.47
C GLU A 16 -3.39 -87.09 80.06
N ASN A 17 -4.34 -87.29 80.98
CA ASN A 17 -5.14 -86.25 81.64
C ASN A 17 -5.38 -86.50 83.15
N ASN A 18 -4.67 -87.48 83.73
CA ASN A 18 -4.74 -87.80 85.15
C ASN A 18 -3.40 -87.52 85.81
N CYS A 19 -3.45 -86.84 86.96
CA CYS A 19 -2.31 -86.70 87.85
C CYS A 19 -2.56 -87.53 89.10
N THR A 20 -1.63 -88.44 89.42
CA THR A 20 -1.66 -89.25 90.65
C THR A 20 -0.47 -88.88 91.51
N TRP A 21 -0.72 -88.66 92.79
CA TRP A 21 0.31 -88.33 93.78
C TRP A 21 0.60 -89.53 94.68
N TYR A 22 1.89 -89.82 94.91
CA TYR A 22 2.35 -90.85 95.83
C TYR A 22 3.19 -90.23 96.96
N THR A 23 2.91 -90.63 98.20
CA THR A 23 3.74 -90.32 99.37
C THR A 23 4.00 -91.57 100.19
N THR A 24 5.21 -91.67 100.76
CA THR A 24 5.59 -92.70 101.72
C THR A 24 5.61 -92.20 103.17
N ASP A 25 5.31 -90.92 103.39
CA ASP A 25 5.43 -90.27 104.69
C ASP A 25 4.22 -90.52 105.61
N ASN A 26 4.49 -90.59 106.91
CA ASN A 26 3.45 -90.64 107.94
C ASN A 26 2.67 -89.32 107.98
N ILE A 27 1.34 -89.41 107.82
CA ILE A 27 0.45 -88.25 107.87
C ILE A 27 -0.10 -88.15 109.31
N LYS A 28 0.27 -87.09 110.05
CA LYS A 28 -0.27 -86.83 111.40
C LYS A 28 -1.59 -86.06 111.29
N THR A 29 -2.61 -86.46 112.05
CA THR A 29 -3.96 -85.87 111.92
C THR A 29 -4.63 -85.53 113.26
N ASP A 30 -5.24 -84.34 113.31
CA ASP A 30 -6.13 -83.81 114.34
C ASP A 30 -7.49 -83.39 113.74
N GLY A 31 -8.11 -84.32 112.99
CA GLY A 31 -9.44 -84.17 112.35
C GLY A 31 -9.36 -83.87 110.84
N ILE A 32 -9.69 -84.87 110.02
CA ILE A 32 -9.20 -85.04 108.63
C ILE A 32 -9.98 -84.21 107.57
N LEU A 33 -9.29 -83.26 106.91
CA LEU A 33 -9.51 -82.88 105.51
C LEU A 33 -8.15 -82.47 104.90
N LEU A 34 -7.60 -83.27 103.97
CA LEU A 34 -6.32 -82.96 103.30
C LEU A 34 -6.59 -82.14 102.04
N THR A 35 -5.95 -80.97 101.89
CA THR A 35 -6.06 -80.14 100.67
C THR A 35 -4.70 -80.10 99.97
N LEU A 36 -4.62 -80.60 98.74
CA LEU A 36 -3.44 -80.49 97.88
C LEU A 36 -3.56 -79.23 97.01
N GLU A 37 -2.53 -78.39 97.00
CA GLU A 37 -2.43 -77.24 96.10
C GLU A 37 -1.56 -77.61 94.90
N VAL A 38 -2.11 -77.56 93.68
CA VAL A 38 -1.40 -77.91 92.45
C VAL A 38 -1.23 -76.63 91.61
N LYS A 39 0.01 -76.33 91.20
CA LYS A 39 0.34 -75.22 90.28
C LYS A 39 0.76 -75.77 88.92
N ALA A 40 0.22 -75.22 87.84
CA ALA A 40 0.61 -75.57 86.47
C ALA A 40 1.85 -74.77 86.04
N GLY A 41 2.73 -75.36 85.23
CA GLY A 41 3.94 -74.70 84.69
C GLY A 41 3.66 -73.78 83.51
N GLU A 42 4.64 -72.95 83.15
CA GLU A 42 4.55 -71.84 82.17
C GLU A 42 4.10 -72.25 80.74
N ASN A 43 4.17 -73.54 80.38
CA ASN A 43 3.78 -74.04 79.07
C ASN A 43 2.46 -74.84 79.07
N ALA A 44 1.65 -74.72 80.13
CA ALA A 44 0.39 -75.45 80.23
C ALA A 44 -0.64 -74.97 79.19
N LYS A 45 -1.16 -75.91 78.39
CA LYS A 45 -2.23 -75.66 77.41
C LYS A 45 -3.60 -75.64 78.11
N THR A 46 -4.58 -74.98 77.49
CA THR A 46 -5.96 -74.90 77.98
C THR A 46 -6.62 -76.29 78.12
N GLY A 47 -7.23 -76.56 79.28
CA GLY A 47 -7.88 -77.85 79.55
C GLY A 47 -8.36 -78.00 81.01
N LYS A 48 -9.01 -79.12 81.31
CA LYS A 48 -9.40 -79.55 82.67
C LYS A 48 -8.59 -80.78 83.07
N ILE A 49 -7.93 -80.76 84.24
CA ILE A 49 -7.15 -81.89 84.76
C ILE A 49 -7.83 -82.45 86.01
N LYS A 50 -7.96 -83.78 86.09
CA LYS A 50 -8.51 -84.49 87.25
C LYS A 50 -7.35 -84.98 88.14
N VAL A 51 -7.48 -84.79 89.46
CA VAL A 51 -6.48 -85.26 90.45
C VAL A 51 -7.08 -86.43 91.24
N ASN A 52 -6.45 -87.61 91.13
CA ASN A 52 -6.87 -88.82 91.85
C ASN A 52 -5.86 -89.14 92.96
N VAL A 53 -6.34 -89.52 94.16
CA VAL A 53 -5.51 -89.93 95.31
C VAL A 53 -5.77 -91.41 95.61
N LYS A 54 -4.71 -92.23 95.72
CA LYS A 54 -4.82 -93.68 96.01
C LYS A 54 -4.13 -94.03 97.33
N ASP A 55 -4.82 -94.77 98.21
CA ASP A 55 -4.23 -95.34 99.44
C ASP A 55 -3.38 -96.57 99.10
N GLY A 56 -2.08 -96.50 99.43
CA GLY A 56 -1.07 -97.49 99.08
C GLY A 56 -0.76 -98.53 100.16
N LYS A 57 -1.33 -98.43 101.38
CA LYS A 57 -1.25 -99.44 102.48
C LYS A 57 -1.91 -98.87 103.76
N ALA A 58 -3.01 -99.49 104.20
CA ALA A 58 -3.94 -99.02 105.26
C ALA A 58 -3.39 -98.84 106.70
N ASN A 59 -2.08 -99.01 106.92
CA ASN A 59 -1.50 -99.07 108.28
C ASN A 59 -0.60 -97.88 108.65
N ASN A 60 -0.57 -96.80 107.84
CA ASN A 60 0.39 -95.69 108.00
C ASN A 60 -0.22 -94.39 108.56
N ILE A 61 -1.44 -94.43 109.08
CA ILE A 61 -2.11 -93.27 109.67
C ILE A 61 -2.51 -93.62 111.09
N SER A 62 -1.96 -92.90 112.04
CA SER A 62 -2.32 -92.98 113.45
C SER A 62 -2.75 -91.61 113.96
N ASP A 63 -3.70 -91.60 114.90
CA ASP A 63 -4.04 -90.39 115.63
C ASP A 63 -2.86 -89.92 116.50
N GLU A 64 -3.01 -88.74 117.13
CA GLU A 64 -1.99 -88.19 118.03
C GLU A 64 -1.64 -89.11 119.22
N ASN A 65 -2.45 -90.14 119.48
CA ASN A 65 -2.26 -91.14 120.53
C ASN A 65 -1.72 -92.48 120.00
N GLY A 66 -1.42 -92.59 118.70
CA GLY A 66 -0.83 -93.77 118.09
C GLY A 66 -1.81 -94.88 117.68
N MET A 67 -3.13 -94.65 117.73
CA MET A 67 -4.13 -95.63 117.26
C MET A 67 -4.40 -95.48 115.75
N THR A 68 -4.45 -96.62 115.04
CA THR A 68 -4.69 -96.64 113.59
C THR A 68 -6.08 -96.09 113.23
N VAL A 69 -6.13 -95.14 112.30
CA VAL A 69 -7.40 -94.52 111.83
C VAL A 69 -7.49 -94.58 110.31
N SER A 70 -8.71 -94.81 109.78
CA SER A 70 -8.97 -94.81 108.33
C SER A 70 -9.23 -93.40 107.81
N ALA A 71 -8.53 -92.97 106.75
CA ALA A 71 -8.74 -91.69 106.08
C ALA A 71 -9.69 -91.79 104.87
N VAL A 72 -10.43 -90.71 104.58
CA VAL A 72 -11.29 -90.58 103.38
C VAL A 72 -10.75 -89.44 102.51
N PHE A 73 -10.56 -89.68 101.21
CA PHE A 73 -10.07 -88.70 100.23
C PHE A 73 -11.17 -88.25 99.26
N THR A 74 -11.13 -87.00 98.80
CA THR A 74 -12.05 -86.48 97.78
C THR A 74 -11.26 -85.82 96.64
N GLU A 75 -11.61 -86.13 95.39
CA GLU A 75 -10.91 -85.67 94.17
C GLU A 75 -11.32 -84.23 93.77
N GLY A 76 -10.46 -83.51 93.02
CA GLY A 76 -10.69 -82.12 92.55
C GLY A 76 -10.27 -81.85 91.09
N THR A 77 -10.61 -80.67 90.55
CA THR A 77 -10.28 -80.22 89.16
C THR A 77 -9.77 -78.76 89.08
N VAL A 78 -8.99 -78.41 88.03
CA VAL A 78 -8.39 -77.07 87.76
C VAL A 78 -8.66 -76.61 86.28
N THR A 79 -8.80 -75.29 85.99
CA THR A 79 -9.12 -74.68 84.64
C THR A 79 -8.29 -73.40 84.31
N ILE A 80 -7.92 -73.09 83.05
CA ILE A 80 -7.02 -71.98 82.57
C ILE A 80 -7.53 -71.25 81.25
N GLN A 81 -7.31 -69.90 80.98
CA GLN A 81 -7.69 -69.08 79.76
C GLN A 81 -6.80 -67.78 79.43
N GLU A 82 -6.76 -67.21 78.17
CA GLU A 82 -5.99 -65.97 77.69
C GLU A 82 -6.64 -65.03 76.55
N ASP A 83 -6.04 -63.84 76.20
CA ASP A 83 -6.57 -62.53 75.63
C ASP A 83 -6.35 -62.15 74.09
N SER A 84 -7.04 -61.11 73.49
CA SER A 84 -7.47 -61.06 72.04
C SER A 84 -6.80 -60.21 70.89
N CYS A 85 -5.88 -59.24 71.09
CA CYS A 85 -5.30 -58.43 69.96
C CYS A 85 -4.07 -59.05 69.26
N ALA A 86 -3.50 -60.13 69.81
CA ALA A 86 -2.32 -60.80 69.25
C ALA A 86 -2.64 -61.60 67.96
N VAL A 87 -3.91 -61.87 67.68
CA VAL A 87 -4.32 -62.85 66.66
C VAL A 87 -4.79 -62.23 65.35
N ASN A 88 -5.27 -60.96 65.35
CA ASN A 88 -6.06 -60.42 64.23
C ASN A 88 -5.49 -59.17 63.51
N GLY A 89 -4.36 -58.62 63.97
CA GLY A 89 -3.68 -57.47 63.33
C GLY A 89 -4.44 -56.13 63.42
N HIS A 90 -3.72 -55.02 63.18
CA HIS A 90 -4.29 -53.66 63.19
C HIS A 90 -5.10 -53.35 61.93
N LYS A 91 -6.24 -52.64 62.07
CA LYS A 91 -7.15 -52.27 60.96
C LYS A 91 -7.52 -50.79 61.00
N GLY A 92 -7.71 -50.18 59.81
CA GLY A 92 -8.17 -48.81 59.62
C GLY A 92 -7.08 -47.73 59.57
N GLY A 93 -7.40 -46.56 58.98
CA GLY A 93 -6.47 -45.44 58.78
C GLY A 93 -5.73 -45.47 57.43
N LYS A 94 -5.25 -44.30 56.97
CA LYS A 94 -4.37 -44.15 55.81
C LYS A 94 -3.05 -43.52 56.23
N ALA A 95 -1.92 -44.10 55.85
CA ALA A 95 -0.62 -43.50 56.03
C ALA A 95 -0.40 -42.42 54.94
N THR A 96 0.33 -41.35 55.25
CA THR A 96 0.72 -40.27 54.34
C THR A 96 2.25 -40.21 54.25
N CYS A 97 2.77 -39.38 53.34
CA CYS A 97 4.21 -39.22 53.12
C CYS A 97 5.03 -38.78 54.35
N ILE A 98 4.38 -38.33 55.43
CA ILE A 98 5.04 -37.92 56.69
C ILE A 98 4.40 -38.51 57.96
N LYS A 99 3.22 -39.16 57.88
CA LYS A 99 2.50 -39.69 59.05
C LYS A 99 2.05 -41.13 58.82
N LYS A 100 2.19 -41.98 59.83
CA LYS A 100 1.74 -43.38 59.80
C LYS A 100 0.22 -43.50 59.86
N ALA A 101 -0.31 -44.67 59.49
CA ALA A 101 -1.73 -44.96 59.64
C ALA A 101 -2.08 -45.09 61.13
N VAL A 102 -3.28 -44.65 61.51
CA VAL A 102 -3.78 -44.70 62.89
C VAL A 102 -4.88 -45.77 62.97
N CYS A 103 -4.70 -46.76 63.86
CA CYS A 103 -5.62 -47.89 64.01
C CYS A 103 -6.98 -47.43 64.54
N SER A 104 -8.06 -47.74 63.82
CA SER A 104 -9.41 -47.30 64.19
C SER A 104 -10.00 -48.02 65.40
N VAL A 105 -9.33 -49.08 65.90
CA VAL A 105 -9.78 -49.90 67.05
C VAL A 105 -9.08 -49.50 68.35
N CYS A 106 -7.77 -49.23 68.31
CA CYS A 106 -6.97 -48.95 69.51
C CYS A 106 -6.28 -47.58 69.52
N GLY A 107 -6.39 -46.79 68.44
CA GLY A 107 -5.89 -45.42 68.36
C GLY A 107 -4.37 -45.26 68.24
N LYS A 108 -3.59 -46.35 68.23
CA LYS A 108 -2.13 -46.31 68.08
C LYS A 108 -1.72 -46.16 66.61
N GLU A 109 -0.65 -45.40 66.36
CA GLU A 109 0.03 -45.36 65.07
C GLU A 109 0.68 -46.72 64.77
N TYR A 110 0.53 -47.20 63.55
CA TYR A 110 1.06 -48.50 63.15
C TYR A 110 1.44 -48.50 61.66
N GLY A 111 2.29 -49.45 61.27
CA GLY A 111 2.84 -49.53 59.91
C GLY A 111 3.93 -48.49 59.62
N GLU A 112 4.27 -48.35 58.34
CA GLU A 112 5.20 -47.34 57.84
C GLU A 112 4.43 -46.13 57.27
N VAL A 113 5.12 -45.01 57.12
CA VAL A 113 4.61 -43.90 56.31
C VAL A 113 4.44 -44.40 54.88
N ASP A 114 3.52 -43.82 54.12
CA ASP A 114 3.37 -44.12 52.70
C ASP A 114 4.01 -42.99 51.90
N PRO A 115 5.24 -43.17 51.36
CA PRO A 115 5.95 -42.12 50.64
C PRO A 115 5.24 -41.68 49.36
N THR A 116 4.26 -42.45 48.88
CA THR A 116 3.51 -42.18 47.65
C THR A 116 2.17 -41.49 47.90
N ASN A 117 1.67 -41.50 49.14
CA ASN A 117 0.42 -40.85 49.50
C ASN A 117 0.63 -39.39 49.95
N HIS A 118 0.39 -38.46 49.02
CA HIS A 118 0.53 -37.02 49.21
C HIS A 118 -0.84 -36.30 49.34
N GLU A 119 -1.71 -36.74 50.25
CA GLU A 119 -3.05 -36.15 50.52
C GLU A 119 -3.01 -34.73 51.19
N GLY A 120 -2.03 -33.88 50.86
CA GLY A 120 -1.83 -32.53 51.45
C GLY A 120 -1.64 -31.40 50.44
N GLU A 121 -1.37 -30.18 50.91
CA GLU A 121 -1.15 -29.01 50.04
C GLU A 121 0.05 -29.21 49.10
N THR A 122 -0.13 -28.84 47.84
CA THR A 122 0.92 -28.85 46.81
C THR A 122 1.28 -27.44 46.36
N GLU A 123 2.46 -27.30 45.76
CA GLU A 123 2.88 -26.07 45.10
C GLU A 123 3.56 -26.34 43.77
N LEU A 124 3.53 -25.35 42.88
CA LEU A 124 4.22 -25.40 41.60
C LEU A 124 5.55 -24.68 41.69
N ARG A 125 6.62 -25.35 41.26
CA ARG A 125 7.97 -24.78 41.11
C ARG A 125 8.40 -24.83 39.65
N ASN A 126 9.43 -24.06 39.29
CA ASN A 126 9.98 -24.01 37.93
C ASN A 126 8.96 -23.60 36.85
N VAL A 127 7.91 -22.86 37.23
CA VAL A 127 6.93 -22.32 36.29
C VAL A 127 7.63 -21.27 35.43
N LYS A 128 7.69 -21.48 34.12
CA LYS A 128 8.26 -20.53 33.16
C LYS A 128 7.24 -20.33 32.05
N LYS A 129 6.80 -19.10 31.81
CA LYS A 129 5.93 -18.83 30.65
C LYS A 129 6.75 -18.98 29.37
N ALA A 130 6.16 -19.60 28.34
CA ALA A 130 6.78 -19.67 27.02
C ALA A 130 6.86 -18.26 26.41
N THR A 131 7.95 -17.99 25.71
CA THR A 131 8.14 -16.75 24.93
C THR A 131 8.02 -17.06 23.44
N CYS A 132 8.27 -16.06 22.58
CA CYS A 132 8.27 -16.30 21.13
C CYS A 132 9.40 -17.22 20.67
N THR A 133 10.53 -17.27 21.39
CA THR A 133 11.74 -18.00 20.99
C THR A 133 12.16 -19.08 21.99
N GLU A 134 11.70 -19.01 23.23
CA GLU A 134 12.04 -19.97 24.28
C GLU A 134 10.80 -20.74 24.75
N ASP A 135 10.97 -22.05 24.87
CA ASP A 135 9.99 -22.93 25.50
C ASP A 135 9.76 -22.51 26.98
N GLY A 136 8.52 -22.63 27.42
CA GLY A 136 8.11 -22.52 28.81
C GLY A 136 7.92 -23.88 29.47
N ASN A 137 7.50 -23.86 30.73
CA ASN A 137 7.17 -25.04 31.51
C ASN A 137 5.94 -24.73 32.40
N THR A 138 4.97 -25.64 32.42
CA THR A 138 3.77 -25.53 33.28
C THR A 138 4.10 -25.59 34.77
N GLY A 139 5.30 -26.07 35.13
CA GLY A 139 5.81 -26.16 36.48
C GLY A 139 5.66 -27.57 37.06
N ASP A 140 6.66 -27.94 37.85
CA ASP A 140 6.69 -29.20 38.58
C ASP A 140 5.82 -29.09 39.84
N THR A 141 4.99 -30.10 40.11
CA THR A 141 4.18 -30.15 41.33
C THR A 141 4.97 -30.80 42.47
N TYR A 142 5.12 -30.08 43.57
CA TYR A 142 5.80 -30.53 44.79
C TYR A 142 4.82 -30.65 45.95
N CYS A 143 5.03 -31.64 46.81
CA CYS A 143 4.34 -31.72 48.10
C CYS A 143 4.92 -30.67 49.05
N LYS A 144 4.10 -29.78 49.63
CA LYS A 144 4.61 -28.83 50.63
C LYS A 144 5.06 -29.50 51.92
N SER A 145 4.47 -30.64 52.26
CA SER A 145 4.71 -31.32 53.54
C SER A 145 6.03 -32.10 53.58
N CYS A 146 6.46 -32.68 52.46
CA CYS A 146 7.70 -33.48 52.38
C CYS A 146 8.70 -32.98 51.32
N ASN A 147 8.37 -31.92 50.59
CA ASN A 147 9.23 -31.30 49.57
C ASN A 147 9.59 -32.21 48.37
N THR A 148 8.93 -33.36 48.21
CA THR A 148 9.14 -34.30 47.10
C THR A 148 8.40 -33.84 45.84
N LYS A 149 9.04 -33.98 44.66
CA LYS A 149 8.42 -33.77 43.34
C LYS A 149 7.42 -34.90 43.07
N ILE A 150 6.14 -34.57 43.01
CA ILE A 150 5.04 -35.54 42.79
C ILE A 150 4.76 -35.70 41.29
N LYS A 151 4.91 -34.61 40.53
CA LYS A 151 4.61 -34.61 39.10
C LYS A 151 5.53 -33.66 38.35
N GLU A 152 6.07 -34.12 37.24
CA GLU A 152 6.84 -33.30 36.32
C GLU A 152 5.95 -32.39 35.48
N GLY A 153 6.36 -31.13 35.38
CA GLY A 153 5.74 -30.14 34.51
C GLY A 153 5.98 -30.49 33.04
N THR A 154 5.03 -30.11 32.19
CA THR A 154 5.13 -30.30 30.75
C THR A 154 5.74 -29.07 30.08
N VAL A 155 6.55 -29.30 29.04
CA VAL A 155 7.12 -28.25 28.21
C VAL A 155 6.01 -27.56 27.42
N ILE A 156 5.93 -26.24 27.55
CA ILE A 156 5.08 -25.40 26.70
C ILE A 156 5.96 -24.93 25.54
N LYS A 157 5.67 -25.36 24.32
CA LYS A 157 6.46 -24.94 23.15
C LYS A 157 6.42 -23.43 22.95
N ALA A 158 7.55 -22.87 22.51
CA ALA A 158 7.68 -21.48 22.13
C ALA A 158 6.54 -21.07 21.19
N ILE A 159 5.99 -19.88 21.41
CA ILE A 159 4.78 -19.39 20.74
C ILE A 159 5.01 -19.21 19.23
N GLY A 160 6.29 -19.04 18.85
CA GLY A 160 6.70 -18.59 17.53
C GLY A 160 6.40 -17.11 17.32
N HIS A 161 7.07 -16.52 16.33
CA HIS A 161 6.76 -15.17 15.90
C HIS A 161 5.52 -15.17 15.00
N LYS A 162 4.55 -14.30 15.33
CA LYS A 162 3.29 -14.13 14.60
C LYS A 162 3.05 -12.64 14.31
N GLY A 163 2.34 -12.37 13.23
CA GLY A 163 1.94 -11.01 12.83
C GLY A 163 3.05 -10.17 12.19
N GLY A 164 2.68 -9.00 11.68
CA GLY A 164 3.59 -8.16 10.89
C GLY A 164 3.63 -8.55 9.40
N LYS A 165 4.06 -7.61 8.56
CA LYS A 165 4.33 -7.83 7.13
C LYS A 165 5.75 -7.36 6.85
N ALA A 166 6.57 -8.22 6.27
CA ALA A 166 7.88 -7.81 5.75
C ALA A 166 7.69 -6.95 4.49
N THR A 167 8.63 -6.05 4.24
CA THR A 167 8.70 -5.22 3.04
C THR A 167 10.04 -5.42 2.36
N CYS A 168 10.27 -4.77 1.22
CA CYS A 168 11.51 -4.90 0.46
C CYS A 168 12.78 -4.45 1.21
N ILE A 169 12.64 -3.73 2.33
CA ILE A 169 13.76 -3.26 3.17
C ILE A 169 13.61 -3.60 4.66
N LYS A 170 12.42 -4.00 5.13
CA LYS A 170 12.17 -4.29 6.55
C LYS A 170 11.63 -5.70 6.76
N LYS A 171 12.11 -6.36 7.80
CA LYS A 171 11.58 -7.65 8.24
C LYS A 171 10.22 -7.48 8.90
N ALA A 172 9.46 -8.57 9.02
CA ALA A 172 8.23 -8.55 9.78
C ALA A 172 8.53 -8.31 11.27
N VAL A 173 7.72 -7.46 11.92
CA VAL A 173 7.79 -7.22 13.37
C VAL A 173 6.70 -8.02 14.05
N CYS A 174 7.08 -8.87 14.99
CA CYS A 174 6.14 -9.71 15.72
C CYS A 174 5.21 -8.86 16.60
N THR A 175 3.89 -9.05 16.49
CA THR A 175 2.89 -8.27 17.24
C THR A 175 2.83 -8.62 18.72
N VAL A 176 3.46 -9.73 19.13
CA VAL A 176 3.47 -10.22 20.51
C VAL A 176 4.67 -9.68 21.29
N CYS A 177 5.87 -9.67 20.69
CA CYS A 177 7.11 -9.30 21.39
C CYS A 177 7.86 -8.09 20.79
N GLY A 178 7.40 -7.54 19.66
CA GLY A 178 7.99 -6.36 19.02
C GLY A 178 9.34 -6.60 18.33
N LYS A 179 9.85 -7.84 18.28
CA LYS A 179 11.11 -8.16 17.61
C LYS A 179 10.93 -8.42 16.12
N GLU A 180 11.92 -8.02 15.33
CA GLU A 180 12.02 -8.37 13.91
C GLU A 180 12.35 -9.85 13.72
N TYR A 181 11.75 -10.48 12.71
CA TYR A 181 11.97 -11.89 12.40
C TYR A 181 11.75 -12.20 10.91
N GLY A 182 12.30 -13.32 10.45
CA GLY A 182 12.22 -13.75 9.04
C GLY A 182 13.16 -12.98 8.11
N GLU A 183 12.85 -13.06 6.81
CA GLU A 183 13.53 -12.31 5.75
C GLU A 183 12.67 -11.13 5.27
N VAL A 184 13.30 -10.19 4.57
CA VAL A 184 12.60 -9.12 3.85
C VAL A 184 11.78 -9.72 2.71
N ASP A 185 10.67 -9.08 2.35
CA ASP A 185 9.86 -9.51 1.20
C ASP A 185 10.22 -8.66 -0.02
N LEU A 186 11.05 -9.23 -0.90
CA LEU A 186 11.53 -8.56 -2.12
C LEU A 186 10.42 -8.24 -3.13
N LYS A 187 9.20 -8.75 -2.95
CA LYS A 187 8.04 -8.44 -3.80
C LYS A 187 7.11 -7.42 -3.17
N ASN A 188 7.14 -7.25 -1.86
CA ASN A 188 6.33 -6.27 -1.14
C ASN A 188 7.08 -4.94 -0.99
N HIS A 189 7.03 -4.12 -2.03
CA HIS A 189 7.69 -2.82 -2.05
C HIS A 189 6.93 -1.78 -1.22
N GLU A 190 7.67 -1.00 -0.43
CA GLU A 190 7.17 0.18 0.29
C GLU A 190 7.82 1.46 -0.22
N GLY A 191 7.17 2.60 0.02
CA GLY A 191 7.66 3.92 -0.39
C GLY A 191 7.29 4.29 -1.82
N ASP A 192 7.89 5.37 -2.30
CA ASP A 192 7.61 5.94 -3.62
C ASP A 192 8.34 5.18 -4.74
N THR A 193 8.05 5.60 -5.97
CA THR A 193 8.77 5.14 -7.15
C THR A 193 9.46 6.29 -7.83
N GLU A 194 10.64 6.04 -8.40
CA GLU A 194 11.35 7.01 -9.21
C GLU A 194 11.50 6.54 -10.65
N LEU A 195 11.58 7.50 -11.57
CA LEU A 195 11.81 7.26 -12.99
C LEU A 195 13.29 7.51 -13.30
N ARG A 196 13.97 6.51 -13.86
CA ARG A 196 15.36 6.61 -14.31
C ARG A 196 15.43 6.37 -15.82
N ASN A 197 16.52 6.76 -16.46
CA ASN A 197 16.77 6.51 -17.89
C ASN A 197 15.72 7.08 -18.86
N TYR A 198 14.93 8.08 -18.44
CA TYR A 198 14.04 8.80 -19.34
C TYR A 198 14.87 9.66 -20.29
N LYS A 199 14.63 9.52 -21.60
CA LYS A 199 15.30 10.33 -22.63
C LYS A 199 14.30 10.72 -23.70
N TRP A 200 14.19 12.03 -23.89
CA TRP A 200 13.39 12.63 -24.94
C TRP A 200 13.97 13.99 -25.29
N GLU A 201 14.31 14.19 -26.56
CA GLU A 201 14.73 15.49 -27.09
C GLU A 201 13.76 15.91 -28.19
N ASP A 202 13.74 15.15 -29.28
CA ASP A 202 12.83 15.34 -30.39
C ASP A 202 12.52 14.03 -31.10
N CYS A 203 11.62 14.08 -32.10
CA CYS A 203 11.19 12.89 -32.80
C CYS A 203 12.30 12.21 -33.64
N THR A 204 13.43 12.86 -33.89
CA THR A 204 14.60 12.32 -34.63
C THR A 204 15.68 11.74 -33.73
N LYS A 205 15.52 11.85 -32.40
CA LYS A 205 16.44 11.26 -31.40
C LYS A 205 15.89 10.00 -30.73
N GLY A 206 14.61 9.68 -30.94
CA GLY A 206 13.94 8.56 -30.30
C GLY A 206 13.38 8.95 -28.93
N LEU A 207 12.63 8.03 -28.31
CA LEU A 207 11.99 8.24 -27.02
C LEU A 207 12.21 7.02 -26.13
N ASP A 208 12.85 7.23 -25.00
CA ASP A 208 12.89 6.26 -23.90
C ASP A 208 11.96 6.75 -22.79
N LEU A 209 10.88 6.02 -22.53
CA LEU A 209 9.90 6.37 -21.49
C LEU A 209 10.43 6.20 -20.06
N GLY A 210 11.66 5.71 -19.91
CA GLY A 210 12.31 5.51 -18.64
C GLY A 210 11.81 4.28 -17.89
N ASP A 211 12.64 3.81 -16.97
CA ASP A 211 12.40 2.64 -16.14
C ASP A 211 11.93 3.09 -14.75
N ARG A 212 10.95 2.39 -14.17
CA ARG A 212 10.43 2.70 -12.83
C ARG A 212 11.08 1.82 -11.78
N TYR A 213 11.67 2.43 -10.77
CA TYR A 213 12.33 1.76 -9.66
C TYR A 213 11.64 2.06 -8.33
N CYS A 214 11.70 1.13 -7.39
CA CYS A 214 11.33 1.39 -6.00
C CYS A 214 12.41 2.28 -5.36
N THR A 215 12.03 3.41 -4.74
CA THR A 215 13.00 4.31 -4.11
C THR A 215 13.62 3.72 -2.85
N SER A 216 12.89 2.84 -2.16
CA SER A 216 13.33 2.25 -0.90
C SER A 216 14.42 1.19 -1.08
N CYS A 217 14.32 0.33 -2.10
CA CYS A 217 15.28 -0.77 -2.32
C CYS A 217 16.03 -0.71 -3.66
N GLY A 218 15.67 0.19 -4.57
CA GLY A 218 16.31 0.33 -5.88
C GLY A 218 15.97 -0.79 -6.88
N THR A 219 15.01 -1.66 -6.58
CA THR A 219 14.57 -2.73 -7.49
C THR A 219 13.81 -2.16 -8.68
N LEU A 220 14.08 -2.68 -9.89
CA LEU A 220 13.31 -2.36 -11.09
C LEU A 220 11.91 -2.95 -10.97
N LEU A 221 10.89 -2.09 -11.00
CA LEU A 221 9.49 -2.48 -10.92
C LEU A 221 8.88 -2.66 -12.31
N VAL A 222 9.14 -1.70 -13.21
CA VAL A 222 8.58 -1.69 -14.56
C VAL A 222 9.64 -1.20 -15.54
N LYS A 223 9.92 -2.01 -16.56
CA LYS A 223 10.81 -1.64 -17.67
C LYS A 223 10.08 -0.69 -18.62
N GLY A 224 10.72 0.43 -18.96
CA GLY A 224 10.22 1.40 -19.93
C GLY A 224 10.22 0.88 -21.35
N LEU A 225 9.32 1.41 -22.19
CA LEU A 225 9.36 1.20 -23.62
C LEU A 225 10.33 2.19 -24.29
N SER A 226 10.98 1.74 -25.36
CA SER A 226 11.85 2.55 -26.21
C SER A 226 11.27 2.59 -27.62
N PHE A 227 11.20 3.79 -28.21
CA PHE A 227 10.73 4.03 -29.57
C PHE A 227 11.86 4.58 -30.42
N PRO A 228 12.11 4.01 -31.62
CA PRO A 228 13.21 4.43 -32.47
C PRO A 228 13.01 5.86 -33.02
N PRO A 229 14.10 6.56 -33.35
CA PRO A 229 14.03 7.87 -33.99
C PRO A 229 13.34 7.80 -35.35
N ARG A 230 12.55 8.84 -35.67
CA ARG A 230 12.03 9.06 -37.02
C ARG A 230 13.15 9.54 -37.94
N GLN A 231 13.06 9.18 -39.22
CA GLN A 231 14.03 9.61 -40.25
C GLN A 231 14.07 11.13 -40.45
N SER A 232 12.93 11.82 -40.26
CA SER A 232 12.84 13.27 -40.38
C SER A 232 11.63 13.83 -39.64
N HIS A 233 11.59 15.15 -39.48
CA HIS A 233 10.42 15.86 -38.97
C HIS A 233 9.30 15.90 -40.00
N GLU A 234 8.10 15.57 -39.55
CA GLU A 234 6.86 15.81 -40.27
C GLU A 234 6.29 17.16 -39.85
N TRP A 235 6.18 18.09 -40.80
CA TRP A 235 5.83 19.49 -40.55
C TRP A 235 4.35 19.74 -40.82
N MET A 236 3.69 20.43 -39.90
CA MET A 236 2.34 20.96 -40.11
C MET A 236 2.32 22.04 -41.20
N GLU A 237 1.12 22.49 -41.58
CA GLU A 237 0.97 23.64 -42.48
C GLU A 237 1.66 24.88 -41.89
N GLY A 238 2.42 25.58 -42.72
CA GLY A 238 3.26 26.69 -42.26
C GLY A 238 2.48 27.98 -42.06
N GLU A 239 2.76 28.70 -40.98
CA GLU A 239 2.15 29.98 -40.67
C GLU A 239 3.11 31.15 -40.91
N VAL A 240 2.58 32.24 -41.48
CA VAL A 240 3.36 33.48 -41.69
C VAL A 240 3.37 34.29 -40.39
N ILE A 241 4.36 34.03 -39.54
CA ILE A 241 4.54 34.75 -38.26
C ILE A 241 5.07 36.18 -38.45
N LYS A 242 5.66 36.48 -39.63
CA LYS A 242 6.07 37.85 -39.99
C LYS A 242 5.84 38.07 -41.48
N ALA A 243 4.85 38.89 -41.84
CA ALA A 243 4.55 39.17 -43.24
C ALA A 243 5.72 39.94 -43.93
N PRO A 244 6.12 39.54 -45.15
CA PRO A 244 7.11 40.29 -45.92
C PRO A 244 6.54 41.65 -46.35
N THR A 245 7.42 42.62 -46.52
CA THR A 245 7.08 43.96 -47.02
C THR A 245 7.89 44.30 -48.27
N ALA A 246 7.70 45.51 -48.80
CA ALA A 246 8.49 46.05 -49.91
C ALA A 246 10.00 46.06 -49.66
N THR A 247 10.42 46.18 -48.40
CA THR A 247 11.81 46.44 -48.00
C THR A 247 12.35 45.49 -46.95
N LYS A 248 11.47 44.74 -46.26
CA LYS A 248 11.85 43.78 -45.22
C LYS A 248 11.34 42.39 -45.60
N THR A 249 12.19 41.39 -45.41
CA THR A 249 11.82 39.97 -45.54
C THR A 249 10.76 39.57 -44.50
N GLY A 250 10.02 38.51 -44.83
CA GLY A 250 9.07 37.87 -43.93
C GLY A 250 9.65 36.59 -43.32
N ILE A 251 8.90 35.98 -42.41
CA ILE A 251 9.24 34.70 -41.80
C ILE A 251 7.99 33.83 -41.81
N MET A 252 8.17 32.60 -42.28
CA MET A 252 7.20 31.52 -42.19
C MET A 252 7.74 30.47 -41.21
N GLN A 253 6.90 30.02 -40.29
CA GLN A 253 7.23 29.01 -39.29
C GLN A 253 6.46 27.73 -39.58
N TYR A 254 7.10 26.60 -39.35
CA TYR A 254 6.53 25.27 -39.40
C TYR A 254 6.75 24.61 -38.04
N GLU A 255 5.73 23.95 -37.53
CA GLU A 255 5.78 23.20 -36.28
C GLU A 255 5.76 21.71 -36.61
N CYS A 256 6.52 20.93 -35.86
CA CYS A 256 6.53 19.48 -36.06
C CYS A 256 5.28 18.87 -35.42
N LEU A 257 4.64 17.93 -36.12
CA LEU A 257 3.42 17.28 -35.64
C LEU A 257 3.62 16.44 -34.37
N TYR A 258 4.85 15.99 -34.09
CA TYR A 258 5.14 15.00 -33.05
C TYR A 258 6.13 15.47 -31.98
N CYS A 259 6.72 16.65 -32.14
CA CYS A 259 7.69 17.16 -31.16
C CYS A 259 7.70 18.70 -31.15
N PRO A 260 8.27 19.32 -30.11
CA PRO A 260 8.30 20.78 -29.97
C PRO A 260 9.21 21.52 -30.98
N THR A 261 9.90 20.81 -31.86
CA THR A 261 10.84 21.41 -32.82
C THR A 261 10.11 22.29 -33.83
N VAL A 262 10.71 23.45 -34.14
CA VAL A 262 10.21 24.42 -35.12
C VAL A 262 11.23 24.67 -36.23
N LYS A 263 10.75 24.83 -37.47
CA LYS A 263 11.56 25.21 -38.63
C LYS A 263 11.10 26.57 -39.16
N ARG A 264 12.05 27.48 -39.40
CA ARG A 264 11.77 28.83 -39.91
C ARG A 264 12.36 29.04 -41.29
N VAL A 265 11.55 29.59 -42.19
CA VAL A 265 11.94 29.91 -43.57
C VAL A 265 11.79 31.41 -43.79
N VAL A 266 12.84 32.04 -44.32
CA VAL A 266 12.83 33.47 -44.66
C VAL A 266 12.10 33.68 -45.98
N LEU A 267 11.01 34.45 -45.94
CA LEU A 267 10.28 34.88 -47.13
C LEU A 267 10.95 36.10 -47.75
N GLY A 268 11.14 36.08 -49.08
CA GLY A 268 11.66 37.23 -49.81
C GLY A 268 10.78 38.49 -49.68
N VAL A 269 11.34 39.65 -50.00
CA VAL A 269 10.57 40.91 -50.05
C VAL A 269 9.46 40.86 -51.11
N LEU A 270 8.37 41.58 -50.86
CA LEU A 270 7.30 41.73 -51.85
C LEU A 270 7.82 42.51 -53.05
N LYS A 271 7.59 41.96 -54.25
CA LYS A 271 7.91 42.60 -55.53
C LYS A 271 6.65 42.75 -56.37
N LEU A 272 6.51 43.89 -57.03
CA LEU A 272 5.47 44.10 -58.06
C LEU A 272 5.99 43.57 -59.39
N LYS A 273 5.20 42.74 -60.06
CA LYS A 273 5.56 42.25 -61.40
C LYS A 273 5.06 43.22 -62.45
N THR A 274 5.92 43.64 -63.38
CA THR A 274 5.50 44.47 -64.51
C THR A 274 4.37 43.78 -65.27
N GLY A 275 3.31 44.52 -65.59
CA GLY A 275 2.11 44.01 -66.23
C GLY A 275 1.02 43.53 -65.27
N GLU A 276 1.35 43.29 -64.00
CA GLU A 276 0.41 42.86 -62.97
C GLU A 276 -0.71 43.90 -62.78
N LYS A 277 -1.95 43.42 -62.71
CA LYS A 277 -3.12 44.25 -62.39
C LYS A 277 -3.49 44.08 -60.93
N ILE A 278 -3.60 45.18 -60.21
CA ILE A 278 -3.89 45.21 -58.78
C ILE A 278 -5.07 46.13 -58.54
N THR A 279 -6.10 45.61 -57.88
CA THR A 279 -7.24 46.42 -57.42
C THR A 279 -6.92 46.97 -56.03
N ASP A 280 -6.92 48.29 -55.92
CA ASP A 280 -6.92 48.96 -54.62
C ASP A 280 -8.31 48.82 -53.99
N LYS A 281 -8.41 47.94 -52.99
CA LYS A 281 -9.68 47.65 -52.30
C LYS A 281 -10.28 48.89 -51.64
N SER A 282 -9.46 49.86 -51.22
CA SER A 282 -9.96 51.08 -50.53
C SER A 282 -10.70 52.03 -51.48
N THR A 283 -10.24 52.14 -52.73
CA THR A 283 -10.79 53.10 -53.70
C THR A 283 -11.61 52.43 -54.80
N GLY A 284 -11.47 51.11 -54.96
CA GLY A 284 -11.96 50.34 -56.09
C GLY A 284 -11.25 50.66 -57.42
N ALA A 285 -10.12 51.38 -57.38
CA ALA A 285 -9.34 51.64 -58.58
C ALA A 285 -8.50 50.41 -58.95
N VAL A 286 -8.42 50.11 -60.24
CA VAL A 286 -7.56 49.06 -60.77
C VAL A 286 -6.34 49.70 -61.39
N TYR A 287 -5.17 49.23 -60.99
CA TYR A 287 -3.87 49.70 -61.47
C TYR A 287 -3.15 48.59 -62.22
N LYS A 288 -2.37 48.93 -63.24
CA LYS A 288 -1.44 48.01 -63.92
C LYS A 288 -0.02 48.48 -63.67
N VAL A 289 0.85 47.60 -63.18
CA VAL A 289 2.27 47.91 -62.99
C VAL A 289 2.93 48.10 -64.35
N THR A 290 3.59 49.24 -64.56
CA THR A 290 4.25 49.60 -65.83
C THR A 290 5.76 49.61 -65.73
N GLY A 291 6.32 49.59 -64.52
CA GLY A 291 7.76 49.52 -64.27
C GLY A 291 8.07 49.63 -62.79
N LYS A 292 9.31 50.03 -62.46
CA LYS A 292 9.77 50.19 -61.07
C LYS A 292 8.93 51.23 -60.35
N ASN A 293 8.06 50.77 -59.44
CA ASN A 293 7.17 51.61 -58.64
C ASN A 293 6.33 52.60 -59.47
N THR A 294 5.98 52.23 -60.70
CA THR A 294 5.14 53.03 -61.59
C THR A 294 3.95 52.21 -62.06
N VAL A 295 2.79 52.86 -62.11
CA VAL A 295 1.52 52.22 -62.46
C VAL A 295 0.68 53.07 -63.41
N GLU A 296 -0.16 52.39 -64.16
CA GLU A 296 -1.20 52.93 -65.00
C GLU A 296 -2.56 52.77 -64.30
N TYR A 297 -3.37 53.84 -64.26
CA TYR A 297 -4.76 53.78 -63.80
C TYR A 297 -5.63 53.12 -64.88
N VAL A 298 -6.06 51.89 -64.64
CA VAL A 298 -6.75 51.05 -65.65
C VAL A 298 -8.23 51.36 -65.73
N LYS A 299 -8.93 51.34 -64.60
CA LYS A 299 -10.37 51.59 -64.48
C LYS A 299 -10.74 51.85 -63.03
N ALA A 300 -11.97 52.27 -62.81
CA ALA A 300 -12.56 52.27 -61.48
C ALA A 300 -13.75 51.28 -61.43
N THR A 301 -13.83 50.46 -60.40
CA THR A 301 -14.96 49.54 -60.20
C THR A 301 -16.18 50.28 -59.66
N SER A 302 -15.97 51.23 -58.75
CA SER A 302 -17.03 52.13 -58.29
C SER A 302 -17.32 53.22 -59.34
N LYS A 303 -18.59 53.60 -59.54
CA LYS A 303 -18.92 54.77 -60.37
C LYS A 303 -19.21 55.95 -59.44
N LYS A 304 -18.42 57.02 -59.53
CA LYS A 304 -18.47 58.19 -58.63
C LYS A 304 -18.67 59.48 -59.43
N ALA A 305 -19.39 60.45 -58.87
CA ALA A 305 -19.59 61.77 -59.49
C ALA A 305 -18.32 62.61 -59.58
N SER A 306 -17.35 62.37 -58.68
CA SER A 306 -16.05 63.03 -58.67
C SER A 306 -14.93 61.99 -58.62
N ARG A 307 -13.90 62.19 -59.43
CA ARG A 307 -12.71 61.34 -59.50
C ARG A 307 -11.44 62.19 -59.46
N THR A 308 -10.70 62.04 -58.37
CA THR A 308 -9.32 62.51 -58.29
C THR A 308 -8.40 61.32 -58.53
N ILE A 309 -7.67 61.33 -59.64
CA ILE A 309 -6.65 60.31 -59.89
C ILE A 309 -5.48 60.62 -58.96
N PRO A 310 -5.09 59.70 -58.07
CA PRO A 310 -4.03 59.99 -57.10
C PRO A 310 -2.68 60.07 -57.80
N SER A 311 -1.78 60.94 -57.33
CA SER A 311 -0.39 60.96 -57.82
C SER A 311 0.35 59.69 -57.40
N THR A 312 0.05 59.16 -56.22
CA THR A 312 0.67 57.97 -55.64
C THR A 312 -0.36 57.03 -55.03
N VAL A 313 -0.11 55.72 -55.08
CA VAL A 313 -0.93 54.66 -54.45
C VAL A 313 -0.02 53.65 -53.75
N LYS A 314 -0.49 53.00 -52.67
CA LYS A 314 0.23 51.93 -51.98
C LYS A 314 -0.37 50.58 -52.39
N LEU A 315 0.37 49.77 -53.16
CA LEU A 315 -0.06 48.46 -53.66
C LEU A 315 0.84 47.38 -53.04
N LYS A 316 0.26 46.40 -52.33
CA LYS A 316 1.03 45.38 -51.58
C LYS A 316 2.11 45.99 -50.66
N GLY A 317 1.80 47.12 -50.03
CA GLY A 317 2.74 47.85 -49.19
C GLY A 317 3.74 48.75 -49.95
N ILE A 318 3.80 48.69 -51.29
CA ILE A 318 4.77 49.40 -52.12
C ILE A 318 4.16 50.70 -52.67
N ARG A 319 4.85 51.83 -52.43
CA ARG A 319 4.42 53.13 -52.93
C ARG A 319 4.73 53.26 -54.43
N CYS A 320 3.70 53.45 -55.23
CA CYS A 320 3.77 53.56 -56.68
C CYS A 320 3.29 54.92 -57.18
N GLN A 321 3.94 55.45 -58.22
CA GLN A 321 3.53 56.66 -58.93
C GLN A 321 2.55 56.32 -60.05
N VAL A 322 1.43 57.04 -60.12
CA VAL A 322 0.41 56.86 -61.17
C VAL A 322 0.77 57.74 -62.37
N THR A 323 1.52 57.17 -63.32
CA THR A 323 2.13 57.93 -64.42
C THR A 323 1.28 57.93 -65.69
N SER A 324 0.28 57.06 -65.81
CA SER A 324 -0.63 57.05 -66.96
C SER A 324 -2.06 56.67 -66.62
N ILE A 325 -2.97 56.98 -67.54
CA ILE A 325 -4.38 56.57 -67.53
C ILE A 325 -4.59 55.67 -68.73
N ALA A 326 -5.11 54.46 -68.52
CA ALA A 326 -5.26 53.46 -69.57
C ALA A 326 -6.26 53.87 -70.65
N ALA A 327 -6.18 53.18 -71.78
CA ALA A 327 -7.21 53.25 -72.80
C ALA A 327 -8.56 52.83 -72.23
N LYS A 328 -9.61 53.58 -72.57
CA LYS A 328 -11.00 53.34 -72.15
C LYS A 328 -11.24 53.35 -70.62
N ALA A 329 -10.33 53.89 -69.81
CA ALA A 329 -10.39 53.78 -68.35
C ALA A 329 -11.71 54.25 -67.69
N PHE A 330 -12.33 55.28 -68.27
CA PHE A 330 -13.62 55.83 -67.87
C PHE A 330 -14.62 55.84 -69.04
N LYS A 331 -14.40 55.05 -70.10
CA LYS A 331 -15.24 55.11 -71.30
C LYS A 331 -16.70 54.81 -70.95
N GLY A 332 -17.60 55.72 -71.33
CA GLY A 332 -19.03 55.60 -71.08
C GLY A 332 -19.44 55.75 -69.61
N ASP A 333 -18.56 56.25 -68.73
CA ASP A 333 -18.95 56.57 -67.36
C ASP A 333 -19.90 57.78 -67.36
N THR A 334 -21.20 57.51 -67.27
CA THR A 334 -22.24 58.55 -67.22
C THR A 334 -22.37 59.18 -65.85
N LYS A 335 -21.79 58.61 -64.78
CA LYS A 335 -21.90 59.19 -63.43
C LYS A 335 -20.84 60.26 -63.20
N ILE A 336 -19.68 60.17 -63.85
CA ILE A 336 -18.57 61.10 -63.63
C ILE A 336 -18.92 62.52 -64.09
N LYS A 337 -18.90 63.47 -63.15
CA LYS A 337 -19.15 64.90 -63.39
C LYS A 337 -17.86 65.71 -63.34
N THR A 338 -16.89 65.27 -62.54
CA THR A 338 -15.63 65.98 -62.34
C THR A 338 -14.43 65.03 -62.32
N VAL A 339 -13.32 65.46 -62.95
CA VAL A 339 -12.04 64.72 -62.98
C VAL A 339 -10.88 65.62 -62.64
N VAL A 340 -9.97 65.15 -61.81
CA VAL A 340 -8.66 65.78 -61.56
C VAL A 340 -7.55 64.83 -62.01
N ILE A 341 -6.74 65.28 -62.98
CA ILE A 341 -5.53 64.60 -63.46
C ILE A 341 -4.32 65.24 -62.78
N PRO A 342 -3.52 64.48 -62.01
CA PRO A 342 -2.42 65.03 -61.21
C PRO A 342 -1.21 65.43 -62.07
N SER A 343 -0.26 66.13 -61.46
CA SER A 343 0.92 66.70 -62.13
C SER A 343 1.90 65.64 -62.67
N ILE A 344 1.90 64.44 -62.09
CA ILE A 344 2.82 63.36 -62.45
C ILE A 344 2.35 62.53 -63.67
N VAL A 345 1.09 62.62 -64.07
CA VAL A 345 0.60 61.88 -65.24
C VAL A 345 1.32 62.35 -66.51
N ARG A 346 1.86 61.38 -67.25
CA ARG A 346 2.58 61.57 -68.51
C ARG A 346 1.77 61.12 -69.71
N LYS A 347 0.84 60.17 -69.58
CA LYS A 347 0.09 59.59 -70.71
C LYS A 347 -1.40 59.41 -70.39
N ILE A 348 -2.25 59.69 -71.38
CA ILE A 348 -3.69 59.42 -71.34
C ILE A 348 -4.04 58.53 -72.53
N GLY A 349 -4.64 57.37 -72.28
CA GLY A 349 -4.93 56.37 -73.30
C GLY A 349 -6.01 56.77 -74.31
N LYS A 350 -6.07 56.00 -75.41
CA LYS A 350 -7.12 56.12 -76.43
C LYS A 350 -8.49 55.97 -75.77
N GLU A 351 -9.42 56.89 -76.07
CA GLU A 351 -10.79 56.90 -75.53
C GLU A 351 -10.90 56.91 -73.98
N ALA A 352 -9.86 57.33 -73.24
CA ALA A 352 -9.85 57.24 -71.78
C ALA A 352 -11.09 57.80 -71.08
N PHE A 353 -11.63 58.93 -71.57
CA PHE A 353 -12.85 59.59 -71.08
C PHE A 353 -13.93 59.69 -72.16
N ALA A 354 -13.87 58.84 -73.19
CA ALA A 354 -14.84 58.92 -74.28
C ALA A 354 -16.26 58.61 -73.77
N LYS A 355 -17.25 59.32 -74.31
CA LYS A 355 -18.68 59.17 -73.98
C LYS A 355 -19.03 59.44 -72.50
N CYS A 356 -18.17 60.11 -71.73
CA CYS A 356 -18.50 60.59 -70.38
C CYS A 356 -19.44 61.81 -70.46
N LYS A 357 -20.70 61.60 -70.84
CA LYS A 357 -21.65 62.68 -71.21
C LYS A 357 -21.84 63.75 -70.12
N ASN A 358 -21.74 63.35 -68.86
CA ASN A 358 -21.94 64.23 -67.71
C ASN A 358 -20.65 64.90 -67.19
N LEU A 359 -19.49 64.62 -67.80
CA LEU A 359 -18.22 65.18 -67.38
C LEU A 359 -18.13 66.66 -67.77
N LYS A 360 -18.43 67.54 -66.79
CA LYS A 360 -18.52 69.00 -66.96
C LYS A 360 -17.26 69.74 -66.52
N LYS A 361 -16.49 69.22 -65.56
CA LYS A 361 -15.30 69.89 -65.01
C LYS A 361 -14.08 68.96 -65.06
N ILE A 362 -13.05 69.36 -65.77
CA ILE A 362 -11.78 68.63 -65.84
C ILE A 362 -10.67 69.57 -65.36
N THR A 363 -9.82 69.10 -64.46
CA THR A 363 -8.62 69.82 -64.02
C THR A 363 -7.40 69.01 -64.39
N ILE A 364 -6.57 69.53 -65.30
CA ILE A 364 -5.32 68.91 -65.72
C ILE A 364 -4.18 69.66 -65.03
N LYS A 365 -3.51 69.03 -64.06
CA LYS A 365 -2.37 69.63 -63.35
C LYS A 365 -1.02 69.36 -64.04
N THR A 366 -0.93 68.32 -64.87
CA THR A 366 0.31 67.97 -65.57
C THR A 366 0.63 68.93 -66.69
N ALA A 367 1.89 69.33 -66.81
CA ALA A 367 2.42 70.17 -67.88
C ALA A 367 3.13 69.35 -68.99
N TYR A 368 3.07 68.01 -68.94
CA TYR A 368 3.90 67.13 -69.76
C TYR A 368 3.14 66.32 -70.84
N LEU A 369 1.87 66.67 -71.10
CA LEU A 369 1.08 66.02 -72.14
C LEU A 369 1.44 66.57 -73.53
N SER A 370 1.43 65.70 -74.53
CA SER A 370 1.67 66.05 -75.93
C SER A 370 0.77 65.21 -76.84
N SER A 371 0.75 65.52 -78.14
CA SER A 371 -0.02 64.77 -79.14
C SER A 371 0.29 63.28 -79.12
N LYS A 372 1.57 62.89 -78.96
CA LYS A 372 2.00 61.48 -78.87
C LYS A 372 1.53 60.78 -77.57
N LYS A 373 1.32 61.55 -76.50
CA LYS A 373 1.01 61.02 -75.15
C LYS A 373 -0.47 61.02 -74.80
N VAL A 374 -1.30 61.73 -75.56
CA VAL A 374 -2.76 61.70 -75.42
C VAL A 374 -3.34 60.93 -76.59
N GLY A 375 -3.96 59.79 -76.31
CA GLY A 375 -4.51 58.89 -77.31
C GLY A 375 -5.70 59.49 -78.06
N ALA A 376 -5.94 59.00 -79.27
CA ALA A 376 -7.05 59.43 -80.10
C ALA A 376 -8.40 59.35 -79.35
N ASN A 377 -9.27 60.34 -79.58
CA ASN A 377 -10.61 60.41 -78.98
C ASN A 377 -10.65 60.35 -77.44
N ALA A 378 -9.55 60.66 -76.74
CA ALA A 378 -9.47 60.58 -75.28
C ALA A 378 -10.63 61.30 -74.57
N PHE A 379 -11.13 62.40 -75.12
CA PHE A 379 -12.22 63.20 -74.55
C PHE A 379 -13.45 63.28 -75.47
N LYS A 380 -13.58 62.39 -76.46
CA LYS A 380 -14.70 62.45 -77.41
C LYS A 380 -16.03 62.20 -76.71
N GLY A 381 -16.98 63.12 -76.84
CA GLY A 381 -18.34 62.96 -76.28
C GLY A 381 -18.42 63.21 -74.77
N ILE A 382 -17.51 63.99 -74.20
CA ILE A 382 -17.74 64.66 -72.91
C ILE A 382 -18.79 65.77 -73.05
N HIS A 383 -19.22 66.38 -71.94
CA HIS A 383 -20.22 67.45 -71.97
C HIS A 383 -19.82 68.60 -72.90
N ALA A 384 -20.74 69.05 -73.77
CA ALA A 384 -20.42 70.02 -74.83
C ALA A 384 -19.86 71.37 -74.30
N LYS A 385 -20.34 71.82 -73.13
CA LYS A 385 -19.88 73.03 -72.42
C LYS A 385 -18.89 72.72 -71.29
N ALA A 386 -18.12 71.63 -71.38
CA ALA A 386 -17.18 71.25 -70.34
C ALA A 386 -16.14 72.37 -70.10
N THR A 387 -15.80 72.62 -68.84
CA THR A 387 -14.73 73.53 -68.43
C THR A 387 -13.48 72.72 -68.10
N ILE A 388 -12.39 72.99 -68.81
CA ILE A 388 -11.11 72.32 -68.63
C ILE A 388 -10.07 73.34 -68.13
N LYS A 389 -9.64 73.18 -66.88
CA LYS A 389 -8.55 73.96 -66.29
C LYS A 389 -7.22 73.31 -66.65
N VAL A 390 -6.29 74.08 -67.19
CA VAL A 390 -4.96 73.60 -67.61
C VAL A 390 -3.86 74.48 -67.00
N PRO A 391 -2.59 74.03 -66.96
CA PRO A 391 -1.51 74.87 -66.45
C PRO A 391 -1.35 76.13 -67.31
N LYS A 392 -1.23 77.31 -66.67
CA LYS A 392 -1.17 78.62 -67.36
C LYS A 392 -0.17 78.65 -68.51
N LYS A 393 1.04 78.10 -68.28
CA LYS A 393 2.13 78.02 -69.28
C LYS A 393 1.78 77.12 -70.48
N GLN A 394 0.92 76.13 -70.30
CA GLN A 394 0.55 75.16 -71.34
C GLN A 394 -0.79 75.46 -72.03
N LYS A 395 -1.47 76.55 -71.66
CA LYS A 395 -2.84 76.87 -72.12
C LYS A 395 -3.01 76.81 -73.63
N LYS A 396 -2.16 77.51 -74.39
CA LYS A 396 -2.23 77.54 -75.88
C LYS A 396 -1.99 76.15 -76.49
N ALA A 397 -0.97 75.44 -76.02
CA ALA A 397 -0.64 74.10 -76.50
C ALA A 397 -1.75 73.09 -76.19
N TYR A 398 -2.28 73.12 -74.96
CA TYR A 398 -3.34 72.21 -74.53
C TYR A 398 -4.68 72.53 -75.17
N GLN A 399 -4.97 73.79 -75.49
CA GLN A 399 -6.14 74.14 -76.30
C GLN A 399 -6.16 73.42 -77.64
N LYS A 400 -5.05 73.46 -78.39
CA LYS A 400 -4.92 72.74 -79.68
C LYS A 400 -4.98 71.22 -79.47
N LEU A 401 -4.21 70.72 -78.51
CA LEU A 401 -4.13 69.29 -78.19
C LEU A 401 -5.49 68.70 -77.82
N LEU A 402 -6.20 69.31 -76.87
CA LEU A 402 -7.45 68.77 -76.34
C LEU A 402 -8.58 68.80 -77.38
N LYS A 403 -8.66 69.86 -78.19
CA LYS A 403 -9.59 69.92 -79.34
C LYS A 403 -9.31 68.78 -80.33
N ALA A 404 -8.05 68.56 -80.69
CA ALA A 404 -7.64 67.44 -81.55
C ALA A 404 -7.88 66.04 -80.92
N ARG A 405 -8.14 65.97 -79.60
CA ARG A 405 -8.42 64.73 -78.85
C ARG A 405 -9.88 64.57 -78.43
N GLY A 406 -10.78 65.31 -79.08
CA GLY A 406 -12.23 65.10 -79.03
C GLY A 406 -13.00 66.02 -78.10
N VAL A 407 -12.35 67.04 -77.52
CA VAL A 407 -13.04 68.08 -76.77
C VAL A 407 -13.89 68.93 -77.73
N GLY A 408 -15.16 69.14 -77.38
CA GLY A 408 -16.13 69.84 -78.24
C GLY A 408 -15.81 71.33 -78.43
N LYS A 409 -16.30 71.91 -79.55
CA LYS A 409 -16.05 73.32 -79.93
C LYS A 409 -16.53 74.33 -78.87
N LYS A 410 -17.62 74.01 -78.14
CA LYS A 410 -18.23 74.86 -77.09
C LYS A 410 -17.58 74.70 -75.70
N ALA A 411 -16.55 73.86 -75.57
CA ALA A 411 -15.86 73.67 -74.29
C ALA A 411 -14.91 74.83 -73.98
N ILE A 412 -14.85 75.21 -72.71
CA ILE A 412 -14.00 76.31 -72.23
C ILE A 412 -12.71 75.73 -71.70
N ILE A 413 -11.58 76.03 -72.34
CA ILE A 413 -10.24 75.63 -71.90
C ILE A 413 -9.53 76.87 -71.34
N LYS A 414 -9.37 76.94 -70.03
CA LYS A 414 -8.92 78.14 -69.32
C LYS A 414 -7.66 77.96 -68.50
#